data_AF-A0A1E3NGM7-F1
#
_entry.id   AF-A0A1E3NGM7-F1
#
_cell.length_a   1.000
_cell.length_b   1.000
_cell.length_c   1.000
_cell.angle_alpha   90.00
_cell.angle_beta   90.00
_cell.angle_gamma   90.00
#
_symmetry.space_group_name_H-M   'P 1'
#
loop_
_entity.id
_entity.type
_entity.pdbx_description
1 polymer ?
#
loop_
_entity_poly.entity_id
_entity_poly.type
_entity_poly.pdbx_seq_one_letter_code
_entity_poly.pdbx_strand_id
1 'polypeptide(L)'
;IRWKQLATLFLLMWSVIHYFERVKPYYVFQSCLWKEWESWPHESDPHHSIIIGDPQIVDNYSYPSRSWLELTITKIFSDNYLHRNHNIYSKVLDPDSIIFVGDLFDGGREWNDKVWLKEYVRFNKVFNPIEGVRQLRQIPGNHDVGFGNGIDFGKYSRFKAYFGNADEVVVLGNHSIVLMDTVSISCIDNNKISQASSKFLRSFEDPSNTYKELPRIVISHVPLYRFTELQECGPLRESKKAFPVSRGNQYQTVLEYELSQKIVNWIRPIMLFSGDDHDYCHIRHPLDKRVKYTDEITVKSSAMTGGVKKPAIQLLSLWNPNNKQDDTWIVSNEETRKVDAGTAETYLCYLPSPYQPLVHYGITLAFSIWWI
;
A
#
# COMPACT_ATOMS: atom_id res chain seq x y z
N ILE A 1 51.84 4.20 3.22
CA ILE A 1 50.40 3.85 3.07
C ILE A 1 50.29 2.32 3.03
N ARG A 2 49.50 1.71 3.93
CA ARG A 2 49.32 0.25 4.00
C ARG A 2 48.29 -0.22 2.96
N TRP A 3 48.64 -0.12 1.67
CA TRP A 3 47.73 -0.36 0.55
C TRP A 3 47.02 -1.71 0.58
N LYS A 4 47.70 -2.79 1.00
CA LYS A 4 47.07 -4.11 1.15
C LYS A 4 45.92 -4.09 2.16
N GLN A 5 46.08 -3.39 3.28
CA GLN A 5 45.02 -3.29 4.30
C GLN A 5 43.85 -2.44 3.80
N LEU A 6 44.13 -1.31 3.14
CA LEU A 6 43.08 -0.48 2.55
C LEU A 6 42.29 -1.24 1.48
N ALA A 7 42.95 -2.05 0.65
CA ALA A 7 42.29 -2.91 -0.34
C ALA A 7 41.40 -3.97 0.34
N THR A 8 41.89 -4.64 1.41
CA THR A 8 41.10 -5.60 2.17
C THR A 8 39.85 -4.95 2.80
N LEU A 9 40.00 -3.78 3.43
CA LEU A 9 38.88 -3.06 4.04
C LEU A 9 37.86 -2.60 3.00
N PHE A 10 38.32 -2.15 1.83
CA PHE A 10 37.45 -1.80 0.71
C PHE A 10 36.64 -3.02 0.22
N LEU A 11 37.30 -4.16 -0.01
CA LEU A 11 36.62 -5.39 -0.43
C LEU A 11 35.61 -5.89 0.61
N LEU A 12 35.95 -5.78 1.90
CA LEU A 12 35.05 -6.13 2.99
C LEU A 12 33.81 -5.24 2.98
N MET A 13 33.99 -3.91 2.96
CA MET A 13 32.88 -2.95 2.92
C MET A 13 32.01 -3.15 1.68
N TRP A 14 32.64 -3.32 0.51
CA TRP A 14 31.92 -3.59 -0.73
C TRP A 14 31.10 -4.87 -0.65
N SER A 15 31.65 -5.95 -0.06
CA SER A 15 30.95 -7.22 0.09
C SER A 15 29.75 -7.11 1.03
N VAL A 16 29.90 -6.38 2.15
CA VAL A 16 28.81 -6.13 3.10
C VAL A 16 27.70 -5.32 2.44
N ILE A 17 28.04 -4.24 1.74
CA ILE A 17 27.08 -3.43 0.98
C ILE A 17 26.39 -4.28 -0.09
N HIS A 18 27.15 -5.00 -0.91
CA HIS A 18 26.58 -5.84 -1.97
C HIS A 18 25.61 -6.89 -1.42
N TYR A 19 25.97 -7.54 -0.30
CA TYR A 19 25.10 -8.52 0.33
C TYR A 19 23.78 -7.91 0.79
N PHE A 20 23.80 -6.80 1.52
CA PHE A 20 22.58 -6.18 2.07
C PHE A 20 21.76 -5.39 1.04
N GLU A 21 22.39 -4.86 0.00
CA GLU A 21 21.74 -4.04 -1.03
C GLU A 21 21.27 -4.85 -2.25
N ARG A 22 21.80 -6.06 -2.48
CA ARG A 22 21.49 -6.87 -3.67
C ARG A 22 21.08 -8.29 -3.32
N VAL A 23 21.96 -9.04 -2.66
CA VAL A 23 21.78 -10.49 -2.44
C VAL A 23 20.61 -10.76 -1.49
N LYS A 24 20.60 -10.13 -0.32
CA LYS A 24 19.58 -10.37 0.69
C LYS A 24 18.18 -9.94 0.21
N PRO A 25 17.97 -8.73 -0.36
CA PRO A 25 16.67 -8.37 -0.92
C PRO A 25 16.16 -9.35 -1.96
N TYR A 26 17.03 -9.81 -2.87
CA TYR A 26 16.67 -10.81 -3.88
C TYR A 26 16.08 -12.08 -3.26
N TYR A 27 16.76 -12.69 -2.28
CA TYR A 27 16.26 -13.90 -1.61
C TYR A 27 15.01 -13.67 -0.75
N VAL A 28 14.85 -12.48 -0.17
CA VAL A 28 13.60 -12.13 0.53
C VAL A 28 12.43 -12.17 -0.43
N PHE A 29 12.54 -11.56 -1.62
CA PHE A 29 11.44 -11.57 -2.59
C PHE A 29 11.28 -12.93 -3.29
N GLN A 30 12.36 -13.72 -3.46
CA GLN A 30 12.21 -15.10 -3.95
C GLN A 30 11.30 -15.95 -3.05
N SER A 31 11.31 -15.72 -1.74
CA SER A 31 10.40 -16.41 -0.80
C SER A 31 8.93 -16.01 -0.92
N CYS A 32 8.63 -15.02 -1.76
CA CYS A 32 7.28 -14.54 -2.04
C CYS A 32 6.83 -14.82 -3.48
N LEU A 33 7.60 -15.59 -4.26
CA LEU A 33 7.21 -15.96 -5.62
C LEU A 33 5.79 -16.57 -5.61
N TRP A 34 4.98 -16.22 -6.60
CA TRP A 34 3.57 -16.59 -6.75
C TRP A 34 3.32 -18.08 -6.47
N LYS A 35 4.11 -18.95 -7.13
CA LYS A 35 4.08 -20.42 -6.98
C LYS A 35 4.30 -20.97 -5.56
N GLU A 36 4.84 -20.18 -4.64
CA GLU A 36 5.15 -20.63 -3.27
C GLU A 36 3.91 -20.60 -2.36
N TRP A 37 2.86 -19.89 -2.76
CA TRP A 37 1.68 -19.69 -1.91
C TRP A 37 0.34 -19.76 -2.67
N GLU A 38 0.35 -19.62 -3.99
CA GLU A 38 -0.86 -19.79 -4.79
C GLU A 38 -1.43 -21.20 -4.70
N SER A 39 -2.75 -21.32 -4.79
CA SER A 39 -3.43 -22.63 -4.82
C SER A 39 -4.23 -22.85 -6.09
N TRP A 40 -3.88 -22.14 -7.17
CA TRP A 40 -4.47 -22.33 -8.48
C TRP A 40 -4.04 -23.64 -9.14
N PRO A 41 -4.86 -24.22 -10.04
CA PRO A 41 -4.46 -25.35 -10.87
C PRO A 41 -3.20 -25.07 -11.68
N HIS A 42 -2.45 -26.11 -12.04
CA HIS A 42 -1.15 -25.97 -12.70
C HIS A 42 -1.25 -25.29 -14.09
N GLU A 43 -2.38 -25.43 -14.77
CA GLU A 43 -2.67 -24.82 -16.08
C GLU A 43 -3.26 -23.41 -15.99
N SER A 44 -3.34 -22.83 -14.79
CA SER A 44 -3.83 -21.46 -14.60
C SER A 44 -2.83 -20.41 -15.14
N ASP A 45 -3.39 -19.27 -15.56
CA ASP A 45 -2.65 -18.06 -15.95
C ASP A 45 -3.22 -16.88 -15.13
N PRO A 46 -2.87 -16.80 -13.83
CA PRO A 46 -3.36 -15.75 -12.95
C PRO A 46 -2.74 -14.38 -13.30
N HIS A 47 -3.54 -13.32 -13.15
CA HIS A 47 -3.05 -11.94 -13.22
C HIS A 47 -2.46 -11.56 -11.86
N HIS A 48 -1.23 -11.08 -11.87
CA HIS A 48 -0.48 -10.75 -10.66
C HIS A 48 -0.38 -9.25 -10.41
N SER A 49 -0.79 -8.83 -9.22
CA SER A 49 -0.73 -7.44 -8.77
C SER A 49 0.09 -7.30 -7.50
N ILE A 50 0.87 -6.23 -7.41
CA ILE A 50 1.49 -5.78 -6.15
C ILE A 50 0.74 -4.56 -5.64
N ILE A 51 0.34 -4.60 -4.37
CA ILE A 51 -0.33 -3.50 -3.68
C ILE A 51 0.66 -2.87 -2.68
N ILE A 52 0.79 -1.55 -2.76
CA ILE A 52 1.75 -0.75 -1.98
C ILE A 52 0.97 0.22 -1.10
N GLY A 53 1.08 0.02 0.23
CA GLY A 53 0.54 0.94 1.23
C GLY A 53 1.57 1.98 1.65
N ASP A 54 1.08 3.20 1.88
CA ASP A 54 1.73 4.29 2.62
C ASP A 54 3.24 4.39 2.39
N PRO A 55 3.70 4.55 1.13
CA PRO A 55 5.12 4.72 0.87
C PRO A 55 5.66 6.02 1.48
N GLN A 56 4.80 7.04 1.67
CA GLN A 56 5.04 8.29 2.40
C GLN A 56 6.49 8.77 2.28
N ILE A 57 6.87 9.21 1.07
CA ILE A 57 8.26 9.66 0.86
C ILE A 57 8.58 10.80 1.84
N VAL A 58 9.62 10.62 2.65
CA VAL A 58 9.91 11.50 3.79
C VAL A 58 10.16 12.93 3.33
N ASP A 59 9.63 13.90 4.08
CA ASP A 59 9.76 15.31 3.81
C ASP A 59 9.82 16.21 5.06
N ASN A 60 9.72 17.52 4.85
CA ASN A 60 9.89 18.52 5.91
C ASN A 60 8.74 18.50 6.94
N TYR A 61 7.62 17.85 6.63
CA TYR A 61 6.47 17.68 7.51
C TYR A 61 6.51 16.34 8.26
N SER A 62 7.31 15.37 7.82
CA SER A 62 7.47 14.07 8.50
C SER A 62 8.01 14.15 9.91
N TYR A 63 9.05 14.96 10.11
CA TYR A 63 9.79 15.04 11.37
C TYR A 63 10.18 16.49 11.67
N PRO A 64 9.23 17.34 12.11
CA PRO A 64 9.43 18.79 12.26
C PRO A 64 10.49 19.16 13.31
N SER A 65 10.82 18.24 14.22
CA SER A 65 11.86 18.42 15.24
C SER A 65 13.28 18.10 14.75
N ARG A 66 13.45 17.49 13.56
CA ARG A 66 14.78 17.13 13.03
C ARG A 66 15.48 18.33 12.42
N SER A 67 16.79 18.40 12.59
CA SER A 67 17.63 19.36 11.87
C SER A 67 17.60 19.08 10.36
N TRP A 68 17.94 20.09 9.56
CA TRP A 68 17.97 19.96 8.09
C TRP A 68 18.90 18.82 7.62
N LEU A 69 20.00 18.59 8.33
CA LEU A 69 20.98 17.55 8.01
C LEU A 69 20.41 16.15 8.29
N GLU A 70 19.84 15.95 9.48
CA GLU A 70 19.21 14.67 9.86
C GLU A 70 18.07 14.32 8.91
N LEU A 71 17.25 15.32 8.54
CA LEU A 71 16.18 15.11 7.60
C LEU A 71 16.70 14.75 6.21
N THR A 72 17.74 15.43 5.72
CA THR A 72 18.35 15.13 4.41
C THR A 72 18.90 13.70 4.38
N ILE A 73 19.57 13.27 5.45
CA ILE A 73 20.07 11.90 5.58
C ILE A 73 18.89 10.91 5.58
N THR A 74 17.83 11.20 6.32
CA THR A 74 16.61 10.37 6.38
C THR A 74 16.01 10.21 4.98
N LYS A 75 15.85 11.30 4.23
CA LYS A 75 15.34 11.28 2.85
C LYS A 75 16.15 10.35 1.96
N ILE A 76 17.48 10.46 2.00
CA ILE A 76 18.37 9.63 1.18
C ILE A 76 18.20 8.14 1.51
N PHE A 77 18.20 7.77 2.79
CA PHE A 77 18.04 6.37 3.18
C PHE A 77 16.64 5.82 2.86
N SER A 78 15.59 6.58 3.15
CA SER A 78 14.21 6.17 2.85
C SER A 78 13.97 6.03 1.35
N ASP A 79 14.41 6.99 0.53
CA ASP A 79 14.27 6.94 -0.93
C ASP A 79 15.02 5.76 -1.52
N ASN A 80 16.28 5.56 -1.09
CA ASN A 80 17.09 4.43 -1.55
C ASN A 80 16.47 3.09 -1.16
N TYR A 81 15.92 2.99 0.06
CA TYR A 81 15.24 1.79 0.52
C TYR A 81 14.03 1.45 -0.37
N LEU A 82 13.14 2.42 -0.58
CA LEU A 82 11.95 2.25 -1.42
C LEU A 82 12.33 1.94 -2.87
N HIS A 83 13.22 2.74 -3.47
CA HIS A 83 13.64 2.59 -4.86
C HIS A 83 14.32 1.26 -5.13
N ARG A 84 15.24 0.84 -4.25
CA ARG A 84 15.92 -0.45 -4.37
C ARG A 84 14.93 -1.60 -4.29
N ASN A 85 14.05 -1.60 -3.29
CA ASN A 85 13.09 -2.68 -3.11
C ASN A 85 12.10 -2.71 -4.28
N HIS A 86 11.58 -1.57 -4.73
CA HIS A 86 10.73 -1.45 -5.92
C HIS A 86 11.36 -2.11 -7.15
N ASN A 87 12.60 -1.76 -7.46
CA ASN A 87 13.29 -2.34 -8.61
C ASN A 87 13.62 -3.83 -8.47
N ILE A 88 13.83 -4.33 -7.25
CA ILE A 88 14.14 -5.75 -7.05
C ILE A 88 12.87 -6.58 -7.05
N TYR A 89 11.84 -6.25 -6.27
CA TYR A 89 10.61 -7.05 -6.26
C TYR A 89 9.92 -7.03 -7.62
N SER A 90 9.95 -5.91 -8.36
CA SER A 90 9.32 -5.87 -9.68
C SER A 90 10.03 -6.73 -10.70
N LYS A 91 11.34 -6.98 -10.53
CA LYS A 91 12.10 -7.90 -11.39
C LYS A 91 11.99 -9.36 -10.94
N VAL A 92 11.91 -9.60 -9.64
CA VAL A 92 11.87 -10.96 -9.07
C VAL A 92 10.47 -11.54 -9.17
N LEU A 93 9.46 -10.74 -8.84
CA LEU A 93 8.06 -11.16 -8.85
C LEU A 93 7.42 -10.94 -10.22
N ASP A 94 7.92 -10.06 -11.08
CA ASP A 94 7.40 -9.87 -12.44
C ASP A 94 5.86 -9.68 -12.50
N PRO A 95 5.31 -8.64 -11.83
CA PRO A 95 3.87 -8.45 -11.74
C PRO A 95 3.29 -7.81 -13.02
N ASP A 96 2.03 -8.11 -13.34
CA ASP A 96 1.29 -7.44 -14.42
C ASP A 96 0.89 -6.01 -14.05
N SER A 97 0.64 -5.76 -12.76
CA SER A 97 0.28 -4.44 -12.27
C SER A 97 0.76 -4.11 -10.86
N ILE A 98 0.83 -2.81 -10.58
CA ILE A 98 1.15 -2.26 -9.25
C ILE A 98 0.07 -1.24 -8.87
N ILE A 99 -0.45 -1.34 -7.66
CA ILE A 99 -1.54 -0.50 -7.15
C ILE A 99 -1.08 0.20 -5.87
N PHE A 100 -1.18 1.52 -5.82
CA PHE A 100 -0.87 2.30 -4.62
C PHE A 100 -2.14 2.65 -3.86
N VAL A 101 -2.10 2.54 -2.52
CA VAL A 101 -3.26 2.71 -1.63
C VAL A 101 -3.17 4.03 -0.86
N GLY A 102 -2.88 5.13 -1.57
CA GLY A 102 -2.78 6.47 -0.98
C GLY A 102 -1.50 6.73 -0.20
N ASP A 103 -1.43 7.96 0.33
CA ASP A 103 -0.32 8.51 1.09
C ASP A 103 1.02 8.34 0.36
N LEU A 104 1.04 8.83 -0.87
CA LEU A 104 2.23 8.84 -1.71
C LEU A 104 3.31 9.76 -1.12
N PHE A 105 2.85 10.88 -0.55
CA PHE A 105 3.67 11.86 0.16
C PHE A 105 3.28 11.92 1.62
N ASP A 106 4.19 12.39 2.48
CA ASP A 106 3.87 12.70 3.88
C ASP A 106 3.38 14.15 4.06
N GLY A 107 3.82 15.07 3.21
CA GLY A 107 3.48 16.50 3.24
C GLY A 107 2.69 16.98 2.03
N GLY A 108 2.13 16.08 1.21
CA GLY A 108 1.47 16.40 -0.06
C GLY A 108 0.41 17.51 0.04
N ARG A 109 -0.41 17.43 1.10
CA ARG A 109 -1.45 18.40 1.42
C ARG A 109 -0.93 19.71 2.00
N GLU A 110 0.35 19.82 2.35
CA GLU A 110 0.90 21.01 3.00
C GLU A 110 1.58 21.96 2.00
N TRP A 111 1.85 21.48 0.79
CA TRP A 111 2.66 22.19 -0.19
C TRP A 111 1.89 23.07 -1.18
N ASN A 112 2.54 24.17 -1.56
CA ASN A 112 2.24 24.89 -2.80
C ASN A 112 2.73 24.09 -4.03
N ASP A 113 2.27 24.48 -5.21
CA ASP A 113 2.53 23.76 -6.47
C ASP A 113 4.02 23.60 -6.77
N LYS A 114 4.84 24.60 -6.47
CA LYS A 114 6.29 24.57 -6.77
C LYS A 114 7.01 23.48 -5.96
N VAL A 115 6.68 23.34 -4.68
CA VAL A 115 7.25 22.27 -3.84
C VAL A 115 6.66 20.93 -4.24
N TRP A 116 5.34 20.88 -4.42
CA TRP A 116 4.64 19.66 -4.79
C TRP A 116 5.16 19.05 -6.11
N LEU A 117 5.42 19.86 -7.14
CA LEU A 117 5.97 19.38 -8.42
C LEU A 117 7.36 18.77 -8.28
N LYS A 118 8.20 19.31 -7.39
CA LYS A 118 9.52 18.72 -7.12
C LYS A 118 9.41 17.37 -6.44
N GLU A 119 8.51 17.25 -5.47
CA GLU A 119 8.26 16.01 -4.75
C GLU A 119 7.58 14.98 -5.66
N TYR A 120 6.68 15.39 -6.56
CA TYR A 120 6.14 14.53 -7.63
C TYR A 120 7.25 13.94 -8.52
N VAL A 121 8.20 14.78 -8.98
CA VAL A 121 9.34 14.29 -9.76
C VAL A 121 10.21 13.34 -8.94
N ARG A 122 10.41 13.61 -7.63
CA ARG A 122 11.15 12.72 -6.73
C ARG A 122 10.42 11.39 -6.53
N PHE A 123 9.11 11.40 -6.30
CA PHE A 123 8.30 10.20 -6.18
C PHE A 123 8.42 9.32 -7.43
N ASN A 124 8.35 9.91 -8.62
CA ASN A 124 8.53 9.17 -9.88
C ASN A 124 9.97 8.67 -10.12
N LYS A 125 10.97 9.19 -9.41
CA LYS A 125 12.32 8.62 -9.40
C LYS A 125 12.43 7.46 -8.43
N VAL A 126 11.81 7.57 -7.25
CA VAL A 126 11.77 6.49 -6.25
C VAL A 126 11.00 5.30 -6.81
N PHE A 127 9.79 5.53 -7.29
CA PHE A 127 8.94 4.56 -7.98
C PHE A 127 8.98 4.83 -9.48
N ASN A 128 10.07 4.44 -10.13
CA ASN A 128 10.21 4.59 -11.56
C ASN A 128 9.19 3.73 -12.32
N PRO A 129 8.69 4.19 -13.48
CA PRO A 129 7.92 3.33 -14.37
C PRO A 129 8.68 2.03 -14.70
N ILE A 130 7.93 0.95 -14.83
CA ILE A 130 8.41 -0.38 -15.21
C ILE A 130 7.70 -0.71 -16.51
N GLU A 131 8.48 -1.04 -17.54
CA GLU A 131 7.95 -1.36 -18.86
C GLU A 131 7.05 -2.61 -18.80
N GLY A 132 5.92 -2.58 -19.50
CA GLY A 132 4.95 -3.69 -19.50
C GLY A 132 4.03 -3.75 -18.27
N VAL A 133 4.36 -3.08 -17.16
CA VAL A 133 3.60 -3.16 -15.91
C VAL A 133 2.65 -1.97 -15.75
N ARG A 134 1.35 -2.23 -15.58
CA ARG A 134 0.36 -1.17 -15.36
C ARG A 134 0.45 -0.66 -13.92
N GLN A 135 0.64 0.65 -13.74
CA GLN A 135 0.78 1.24 -12.40
C GLN A 135 -0.37 2.20 -12.07
N LEU A 136 -1.18 1.85 -11.08
CA LEU A 136 -2.34 2.62 -10.60
C LEU A 136 -1.94 3.42 -9.36
N ARG A 137 -1.87 4.75 -9.49
CA ARG A 137 -1.37 5.67 -8.44
C ARG A 137 -2.41 6.72 -8.03
N GLN A 138 -3.65 6.52 -8.46
CA GLN A 138 -4.71 7.53 -8.42
C GLN A 138 -5.47 7.61 -7.10
N ILE A 139 -5.32 6.65 -6.18
CA ILE A 139 -5.94 6.71 -4.84
C ILE A 139 -5.21 7.76 -4.00
N PRO A 140 -5.85 8.86 -3.58
CA PRO A 140 -5.26 9.79 -2.65
C PRO A 140 -5.40 9.29 -1.21
N GLY A 141 -4.39 9.59 -0.39
CA GLY A 141 -4.53 9.50 1.06
C GLY A 141 -4.71 10.86 1.74
N ASN A 142 -4.86 10.86 3.06
CA ASN A 142 -5.07 12.08 3.81
C ASN A 142 -3.81 12.96 3.79
N HIS A 143 -2.60 12.41 3.71
CA HIS A 143 -1.37 13.19 3.56
C HIS A 143 -1.20 13.78 2.15
N ASP A 144 -1.87 13.24 1.14
CA ASP A 144 -1.81 13.75 -0.23
C ASP A 144 -2.69 14.99 -0.44
N VAL A 145 -3.94 14.94 0.03
CA VAL A 145 -4.97 15.96 -0.27
C VAL A 145 -5.72 16.50 0.96
N GLY A 146 -5.53 15.90 2.13
CA GLY A 146 -6.34 16.15 3.33
C GLY A 146 -7.48 15.14 3.48
N PHE A 147 -8.31 15.33 4.51
CA PHE A 147 -9.46 14.45 4.78
C PHE A 147 -10.75 15.26 4.96
N GLY A 148 -11.84 14.78 4.34
CA GLY A 148 -13.19 15.31 4.52
C GLY A 148 -13.30 16.81 4.27
N ASN A 149 -14.00 17.54 5.14
CA ASN A 149 -14.23 18.98 4.99
C ASN A 149 -12.95 19.84 5.05
N GLY A 150 -11.82 19.25 5.45
CA GLY A 150 -10.54 19.94 5.41
C GLY A 150 -9.87 19.93 4.04
N ILE A 151 -10.36 19.17 3.05
CA ILE A 151 -9.71 19.07 1.75
C ILE A 151 -9.75 20.42 1.02
N ASP A 152 -8.58 20.87 0.58
CA ASP A 152 -8.47 22.03 -0.29
C ASP A 152 -8.69 21.62 -1.76
N PHE A 153 -9.61 22.31 -2.44
CA PHE A 153 -9.98 21.96 -3.81
C PHE A 153 -8.81 22.10 -4.81
N GLY A 154 -7.90 23.06 -4.59
CA GLY A 154 -6.72 23.24 -5.45
C GLY A 154 -5.75 22.06 -5.32
N LYS A 155 -5.48 21.62 -4.09
CA LYS A 155 -4.63 20.45 -3.81
C LYS A 155 -5.24 19.15 -4.32
N TYR A 156 -6.54 18.96 -4.10
CA TYR A 156 -7.31 17.84 -4.67
C TYR A 156 -7.23 17.81 -6.20
N SER A 157 -7.52 18.94 -6.85
CA SER A 157 -7.50 19.05 -8.32
C SER A 157 -6.11 18.82 -8.88
N ARG A 158 -5.06 19.32 -8.21
CA ARG A 158 -3.66 19.09 -8.58
C ARG A 158 -3.30 17.61 -8.50
N PHE A 159 -3.62 16.93 -7.40
CA PHE A 159 -3.34 15.49 -7.27
C PHE A 159 -3.98 14.70 -8.42
N LYS A 160 -5.28 14.93 -8.64
CA LYS A 160 -6.06 14.28 -9.70
C LYS A 160 -5.50 14.53 -11.11
N ALA A 161 -5.03 15.74 -11.39
CA ALA A 161 -4.44 16.09 -12.68
C ALA A 161 -3.14 15.34 -13.00
N TYR A 162 -2.38 14.91 -11.99
CA TYR A 162 -1.07 14.28 -12.16
C TYR A 162 -1.07 12.76 -11.94
N PHE A 163 -1.95 12.26 -11.07
CA PHE A 163 -2.05 10.83 -10.73
C PHE A 163 -3.27 10.13 -11.33
N GLY A 164 -4.26 10.88 -11.81
CA GLY A 164 -5.50 10.34 -12.38
C GLY A 164 -6.68 10.39 -11.40
N ASN A 165 -7.82 9.86 -11.84
CA ASN A 165 -9.08 9.91 -11.10
C ASN A 165 -9.23 8.66 -10.22
N ALA A 166 -9.24 8.78 -8.90
CA ALA A 166 -9.48 7.64 -8.02
C ALA A 166 -10.81 6.90 -8.29
N ASP A 167 -11.91 7.62 -8.49
CA ASP A 167 -13.25 7.03 -8.68
C ASP A 167 -13.44 6.38 -10.08
N GLU A 168 -12.79 5.23 -10.28
CA GLU A 168 -12.73 4.49 -11.54
C GLU A 168 -12.78 2.96 -11.30
N VAL A 169 -13.33 2.22 -12.26
CA VAL A 169 -13.22 0.76 -12.30
C VAL A 169 -12.21 0.33 -13.34
N VAL A 170 -11.22 -0.44 -12.92
CA VAL A 170 -10.20 -1.03 -13.79
C VAL A 170 -10.39 -2.54 -13.83
N VAL A 171 -10.46 -3.13 -15.02
CA VAL A 171 -10.54 -4.59 -15.15
C VAL A 171 -9.13 -5.19 -15.17
N LEU A 172 -8.82 -6.07 -14.21
CA LEU A 172 -7.58 -6.84 -14.11
C LEU A 172 -7.93 -8.31 -13.83
N GLY A 173 -7.34 -9.26 -14.55
CA GLY A 173 -7.58 -10.70 -14.34
C GLY A 173 -9.05 -11.13 -14.28
N ASN A 174 -9.94 -10.54 -15.09
CA ASN A 174 -11.40 -10.72 -15.02
C ASN A 174 -12.02 -10.38 -13.64
N HIS A 175 -11.51 -9.33 -13.01
CA HIS A 175 -12.06 -8.71 -11.80
C HIS A 175 -12.26 -7.21 -12.02
N SER A 176 -13.32 -6.66 -11.43
CA SER A 176 -13.54 -5.23 -11.34
C SER A 176 -12.76 -4.65 -10.15
N ILE A 177 -11.63 -4.02 -10.41
CA ILE A 177 -10.86 -3.30 -9.39
C ILE A 177 -11.49 -1.91 -9.25
N VAL A 178 -12.24 -1.72 -8.16
CA VAL A 178 -12.96 -0.50 -7.83
C VAL A 178 -12.03 0.40 -7.03
N LEU A 179 -11.44 1.38 -7.71
CA LEU A 179 -10.65 2.42 -7.08
C LEU A 179 -11.62 3.46 -6.50
N MET A 180 -11.42 3.86 -5.24
CA MET A 180 -12.39 4.71 -4.55
C MET A 180 -11.74 5.81 -3.70
N ASP A 181 -12.12 7.06 -3.97
CA ASP A 181 -11.64 8.23 -3.22
C ASP A 181 -12.44 8.41 -1.92
N THR A 182 -12.11 7.62 -0.91
CA THR A 182 -12.83 7.64 0.37
C THR A 182 -12.52 8.87 1.23
N VAL A 183 -11.39 9.55 0.99
CA VAL A 183 -11.06 10.80 1.68
C VAL A 183 -11.89 11.97 1.14
N SER A 184 -12.09 12.05 -0.18
CA SER A 184 -12.87 13.10 -0.84
C SER A 184 -14.37 12.90 -0.72
N ILE A 185 -14.88 11.66 -0.77
CA ILE A 185 -16.32 11.41 -0.56
C ILE A 185 -16.78 11.82 0.85
N SER A 186 -15.85 11.82 1.82
CA SER A 186 -16.09 12.27 3.21
C SER A 186 -16.20 13.80 3.35
N CYS A 187 -16.01 14.56 2.27
CA CYS A 187 -16.14 16.02 2.23
C CYS A 187 -17.60 16.46 2.01
N ILE A 188 -18.40 16.42 3.08
CA ILE A 188 -19.85 16.71 3.01
C ILE A 188 -20.18 18.18 2.70
N ASP A 189 -19.29 19.12 3.02
CA ASP A 189 -19.58 20.56 2.89
C ASP A 189 -19.22 21.14 1.50
N ASN A 190 -18.49 20.40 0.67
CA ASN A 190 -18.01 20.89 -0.63
C ASN A 190 -18.26 19.91 -1.77
N ASN A 191 -19.34 20.16 -2.51
CA ASN A 191 -19.72 19.36 -3.68
C ASN A 191 -18.66 19.33 -4.80
N LYS A 192 -17.75 20.31 -4.89
CA LYS A 192 -16.67 20.25 -5.90
C LYS A 192 -15.69 19.11 -5.65
N ILE A 193 -15.63 18.61 -4.41
CA ILE A 193 -14.75 17.53 -3.97
C ILE A 193 -15.54 16.22 -3.92
N SER A 194 -16.64 16.17 -3.18
CA SER A 194 -17.34 14.91 -2.89
C SER A 194 -18.32 14.43 -3.95
N GLN A 195 -18.80 15.30 -4.85
CA GLN A 195 -19.89 14.94 -5.77
C GLN A 195 -19.50 13.82 -6.74
N ALA A 196 -18.27 13.83 -7.26
CA ALA A 196 -17.80 12.82 -8.21
C ALA A 196 -17.80 11.43 -7.55
N SER A 197 -17.13 11.31 -6.39
CA SER A 197 -17.04 10.07 -5.62
C SER A 197 -18.40 9.60 -5.11
N SER A 198 -19.28 10.54 -4.71
CA SER A 198 -20.65 10.22 -4.31
C SER A 198 -21.48 9.65 -5.45
N LYS A 199 -21.40 10.23 -6.66
CA LYS A 199 -22.09 9.71 -7.84
C LYS A 199 -21.54 8.35 -8.26
N PHE A 200 -20.21 8.18 -8.19
CA PHE A 200 -19.55 6.92 -8.50
C PHE A 200 -20.02 5.80 -7.56
N LEU A 201 -19.98 6.01 -6.24
CA LEU A 201 -20.48 5.04 -5.27
C LEU A 201 -21.96 4.71 -5.49
N ARG A 202 -22.80 5.74 -5.69
CA ARG A 202 -24.24 5.54 -5.96
C ARG A 202 -24.52 4.75 -7.23
N SER A 203 -23.62 4.76 -8.22
CA SER A 203 -23.80 3.95 -9.42
C SER A 203 -23.87 2.45 -9.12
N PHE A 204 -23.25 1.99 -8.02
CA PHE A 204 -23.29 0.59 -7.60
C PHE A 204 -24.61 0.19 -6.92
N GLU A 205 -25.49 1.15 -6.58
CA GLU A 205 -26.85 0.84 -6.10
C GLU A 205 -27.64 0.05 -7.15
N ASP A 206 -27.45 0.39 -8.43
CA ASP A 206 -28.08 -0.31 -9.54
C ASP A 206 -27.46 -1.71 -9.70
N PRO A 207 -28.24 -2.79 -9.50
CA PRO A 207 -27.76 -4.16 -9.70
C PRO A 207 -27.35 -4.45 -11.15
N SER A 208 -27.86 -3.70 -12.12
CA SER A 208 -27.56 -3.85 -13.55
C SER A 208 -26.32 -3.08 -14.01
N ASN A 209 -25.64 -2.38 -13.10
CA ASN A 209 -24.40 -1.68 -13.43
C ASN A 209 -23.34 -2.67 -13.93
N THR A 210 -22.82 -2.42 -15.13
CA THR A 210 -21.76 -3.22 -15.78
C THR A 210 -20.52 -3.46 -14.90
N TYR A 211 -20.21 -2.56 -13.96
CA TYR A 211 -19.12 -2.74 -13.00
C TYR A 211 -19.31 -3.96 -12.07
N LYS A 212 -20.53 -4.47 -11.99
CA LYS A 212 -20.92 -5.62 -11.14
C LYS A 212 -20.94 -6.94 -11.92
N GLU A 213 -20.59 -6.95 -13.21
CA GLU A 213 -20.53 -8.17 -14.03
C GLU A 213 -19.38 -9.12 -13.63
N LEU A 214 -18.33 -8.59 -13.00
CA LEU A 214 -17.18 -9.34 -12.51
C LEU A 214 -17.08 -9.25 -10.98
N PRO A 215 -16.35 -10.18 -10.32
CA PRO A 215 -16.04 -10.05 -8.90
C PRO A 215 -15.30 -8.74 -8.62
N ARG A 216 -15.69 -8.05 -7.56
CA ARG A 216 -15.22 -6.70 -7.28
C ARG A 216 -14.21 -6.70 -6.15
N ILE A 217 -13.12 -5.96 -6.33
CA ILE A 217 -12.13 -5.72 -5.29
C ILE A 217 -12.03 -4.21 -5.09
N VAL A 218 -12.22 -3.73 -3.86
CA VAL A 218 -12.14 -2.28 -3.58
C VAL A 218 -10.74 -1.91 -3.13
N ILE A 219 -10.20 -0.83 -3.68
CA ILE A 219 -8.99 -0.18 -3.21
C ILE A 219 -9.35 1.22 -2.73
N SER A 220 -9.08 1.50 -1.46
CA SER A 220 -9.35 2.80 -0.84
C SER A 220 -8.25 3.10 0.17
N HIS A 221 -7.99 4.37 0.50
CA HIS A 221 -6.94 4.67 1.47
C HIS A 221 -7.37 4.39 2.92
N VAL A 222 -8.35 5.13 3.45
CA VAL A 222 -8.74 5.00 4.87
C VAL A 222 -9.58 3.73 5.10
N PRO A 223 -9.27 2.91 6.12
CA PRO A 223 -10.01 1.71 6.46
C PRO A 223 -11.51 1.92 6.70
N LEU A 224 -12.31 0.89 6.46
CA LEU A 224 -13.73 0.92 6.79
C LEU A 224 -13.94 0.93 8.30
N TYR A 225 -15.13 1.38 8.73
CA TYR A 225 -15.51 1.42 10.15
C TYR A 225 -15.35 0.04 10.82
N ARG A 226 -14.84 0.05 12.06
CA ARG A 226 -14.52 -1.15 12.83
C ARG A 226 -15.21 -1.15 14.19
N PHE A 227 -15.78 -2.29 14.55
CA PHE A 227 -16.25 -2.57 15.90
C PHE A 227 -15.10 -3.19 16.70
N THR A 228 -14.19 -2.34 17.20
CA THR A 228 -12.91 -2.78 17.81
C THR A 228 -13.06 -3.62 19.08
N GLU A 229 -14.23 -3.61 19.69
CA GLU A 229 -14.62 -4.48 20.79
C GLU A 229 -14.99 -5.90 20.36
N LEU A 230 -15.20 -6.13 19.06
CA LEU A 230 -15.56 -7.43 18.48
C LEU A 230 -14.57 -7.93 17.41
N GLN A 231 -13.86 -7.02 16.74
CA GLN A 231 -12.99 -7.31 15.61
C GLN A 231 -11.53 -7.06 15.97
N GLU A 232 -10.70 -8.09 15.89
CA GLU A 232 -9.26 -8.01 16.03
C GLU A 232 -8.58 -8.10 14.66
N CYS A 233 -7.43 -7.44 14.52
CA CYS A 233 -6.65 -7.36 13.28
C CYS A 233 -5.90 -8.66 12.87
N GLY A 234 -6.00 -9.71 13.69
CA GLY A 234 -5.25 -10.94 13.53
C GLY A 234 -3.78 -10.86 13.97
N PRO A 235 -3.05 -12.00 13.92
CA PRO A 235 -1.72 -12.14 14.52
C PRO A 235 -0.58 -11.47 13.74
N LEU A 236 -0.83 -11.06 12.50
CA LEU A 236 0.18 -10.44 11.63
C LEU A 236 0.40 -8.94 11.93
N ARG A 237 -0.48 -8.34 12.74
CA ARG A 237 -0.30 -6.98 13.29
C ARG A 237 0.90 -6.93 14.24
N GLU A 238 1.79 -5.95 14.08
CA GLU A 238 2.92 -5.74 14.99
C GLU A 238 2.48 -5.14 16.33
N SER A 239 1.57 -4.15 16.29
CA SER A 239 1.03 -3.50 17.47
C SER A 239 0.18 -4.48 18.30
N LYS A 240 0.37 -4.44 19.62
CA LYS A 240 -0.44 -5.17 20.61
C LYS A 240 -1.60 -4.35 21.17
N LYS A 241 -1.71 -3.08 20.76
CA LYS A 241 -2.83 -2.23 21.12
C LYS A 241 -4.00 -2.53 20.18
N ALA A 242 -5.22 -2.43 20.71
CA ALA A 242 -6.43 -2.45 19.90
C ALA A 242 -6.34 -1.40 18.79
N PHE A 243 -7.00 -1.69 17.67
CA PHE A 243 -7.04 -0.76 16.54
C PHE A 243 -7.62 0.59 17.00
N PRO A 244 -6.96 1.73 16.73
CA PRO A 244 -7.47 3.01 17.18
C PRO A 244 -8.67 3.43 16.32
N VAL A 245 -9.81 3.75 16.94
CA VAL A 245 -10.90 4.50 16.29
C VAL A 245 -10.81 5.93 16.78
N SER A 246 -10.20 6.81 15.98
CA SER A 246 -9.92 8.18 16.38
C SER A 246 -10.08 9.16 15.23
N ARG A 247 -10.33 10.41 15.59
CA ARG A 247 -10.45 11.55 14.67
C ARG A 247 -9.53 12.66 15.14
N GLY A 248 -8.80 13.23 14.20
CA GLY A 248 -7.90 14.38 14.41
C GLY A 248 -8.18 15.50 13.40
N ASN A 249 -7.25 16.45 13.33
CA ASN A 249 -7.29 17.49 12.31
C ASN A 249 -6.97 16.89 10.94
N GLN A 250 -7.93 16.91 10.02
CA GLN A 250 -7.79 16.37 8.65
C GLN A 250 -7.29 14.91 8.61
N TYR A 251 -7.71 14.10 9.59
CA TYR A 251 -7.35 12.68 9.71
C TYR A 251 -8.43 11.91 10.48
N GLN A 252 -8.72 10.69 10.04
CA GLN A 252 -9.53 9.69 10.74
C GLN A 252 -8.94 8.32 10.47
N THR A 253 -8.86 7.46 11.49
CA THR A 253 -8.32 6.09 11.36
C THR A 253 -9.28 5.12 10.67
N VAL A 254 -10.55 5.49 10.58
CA VAL A 254 -11.60 4.74 9.88
C VAL A 254 -12.61 5.70 9.26
N LEU A 255 -13.28 5.23 8.21
CA LEU A 255 -14.43 5.90 7.63
C LEU A 255 -15.64 5.89 8.57
N GLU A 256 -16.56 6.81 8.34
CA GLU A 256 -17.86 6.82 9.03
C GLU A 256 -18.64 5.53 8.75
N TYR A 257 -19.40 5.08 9.75
CA TYR A 257 -20.15 3.82 9.68
C TYR A 257 -21.08 3.76 8.47
N GLU A 258 -21.87 4.81 8.22
CA GLU A 258 -22.82 4.84 7.11
C GLU A 258 -22.15 4.73 5.74
N LEU A 259 -21.01 5.39 5.56
CA LEU A 259 -20.23 5.32 4.31
C LEU A 259 -19.68 3.90 4.11
N SER A 260 -19.13 3.32 5.18
CA SER A 260 -18.62 1.94 5.17
C SER A 260 -19.71 0.93 4.79
N GLN A 261 -20.92 1.09 5.34
CA GLN A 261 -22.06 0.25 4.99
C GLN A 261 -22.49 0.42 3.53
N LYS A 262 -22.45 1.63 2.97
CA LYS A 262 -22.76 1.85 1.54
C LYS A 262 -21.73 1.16 0.64
N ILE A 263 -20.44 1.29 0.96
CA ILE A 263 -19.34 0.62 0.23
C ILE A 263 -19.59 -0.89 0.22
N VAL A 264 -19.77 -1.50 1.39
CA VAL A 264 -19.97 -2.95 1.51
C VAL A 264 -21.26 -3.41 0.81
N ASN A 265 -22.39 -2.75 1.06
CA ASN A 265 -23.69 -3.23 0.59
C ASN A 265 -23.97 -2.93 -0.88
N TRP A 266 -23.47 -1.81 -1.43
CA TRP A 266 -23.73 -1.45 -2.83
C TRP A 266 -22.71 -2.08 -3.77
N ILE A 267 -21.42 -2.02 -3.41
CA ILE A 267 -20.35 -2.60 -4.22
C ILE A 267 -20.34 -4.12 -4.07
N ARG A 268 -20.61 -4.67 -2.88
CA ARG A 268 -20.52 -6.11 -2.59
C ARG A 268 -19.19 -6.74 -3.04
N PRO A 269 -18.05 -6.22 -2.57
CA PRO A 269 -16.74 -6.71 -2.97
C PRO A 269 -16.44 -8.10 -2.39
N ILE A 270 -15.58 -8.84 -3.11
CA ILE A 270 -14.99 -10.10 -2.61
C ILE A 270 -13.84 -9.86 -1.63
N MET A 271 -13.18 -8.71 -1.77
CA MET A 271 -12.03 -8.32 -0.99
C MET A 271 -11.87 -6.79 -1.02
N LEU A 272 -11.34 -6.20 0.05
CA LEU A 272 -10.98 -4.79 0.11
C LEU A 272 -9.54 -4.62 0.60
N PHE A 273 -8.85 -3.62 0.06
CA PHE A 273 -7.54 -3.20 0.54
C PHE A 273 -7.56 -1.73 0.99
N SER A 274 -7.06 -1.49 2.20
CA SER A 274 -6.88 -0.17 2.80
C SER A 274 -5.44 0.10 3.23
N GLY A 275 -5.07 1.36 3.47
CA GLY A 275 -3.78 1.81 3.99
C GLY A 275 -3.94 2.54 5.34
N ASP A 276 -3.31 3.70 5.50
CA ASP A 276 -3.46 4.67 6.61
C ASP A 276 -2.90 4.21 7.98
N ASP A 277 -3.25 3.01 8.48
CA ASP A 277 -2.78 2.53 9.80
C ASP A 277 -1.31 2.07 9.80
N HIS A 278 -0.70 1.92 8.63
CA HIS A 278 0.68 1.45 8.37
C HIS A 278 0.98 0.01 8.82
N ASP A 279 0.23 -0.56 9.76
CA ASP A 279 0.36 -1.91 10.26
C ASP A 279 -0.68 -2.83 9.62
N TYR A 280 -0.36 -4.12 9.55
CA TYR A 280 -1.28 -5.09 8.96
C TYR A 280 -2.53 -5.22 9.84
N CYS A 281 -3.69 -5.20 9.21
CA CYS A 281 -4.94 -5.51 9.89
C CYS A 281 -5.87 -6.26 8.95
N HIS A 282 -6.28 -7.45 9.34
CA HIS A 282 -7.27 -8.24 8.60
C HIS A 282 -8.55 -8.32 9.42
N ILE A 283 -9.65 -7.84 8.86
CA ILE A 283 -10.99 -7.95 9.46
C ILE A 283 -12.00 -8.41 8.42
N ARG A 284 -13.19 -8.78 8.88
CA ARG A 284 -14.31 -9.19 8.02
C ARG A 284 -15.53 -8.33 8.23
N HIS A 285 -16.13 -7.90 7.12
CA HIS A 285 -17.38 -7.15 7.09
C HIS A 285 -18.53 -8.06 6.65
N PRO A 286 -19.67 -8.10 7.38
CA PRO A 286 -20.81 -8.92 6.98
C PRO A 286 -21.50 -8.33 5.74
N LEU A 287 -21.79 -9.17 4.74
CA LEU A 287 -22.53 -8.80 3.52
C LEU A 287 -24.02 -9.12 3.63
N ASP A 288 -24.37 -10.33 4.08
CA ASP A 288 -25.77 -10.77 4.21
C ASP A 288 -25.97 -11.56 5.51
N LYS A 289 -26.88 -11.09 6.39
CA LYS A 289 -27.36 -11.78 7.63
C LYS A 289 -26.32 -12.65 8.38
N ARG A 290 -25.06 -12.21 8.44
CA ARG A 290 -23.90 -12.92 9.04
C ARG A 290 -23.53 -14.28 8.43
N VAL A 291 -24.01 -14.57 7.21
CA VAL A 291 -23.67 -15.81 6.47
C VAL A 291 -22.51 -15.56 5.51
N LYS A 292 -22.46 -14.38 4.90
CA LYS A 292 -21.40 -13.97 3.97
C LYS A 292 -20.60 -12.81 4.50
N TYR A 293 -19.31 -12.79 4.18
CA TYR A 293 -18.37 -11.78 4.62
C TYR A 293 -17.48 -11.35 3.46
N THR A 294 -17.02 -10.11 3.50
CA THR A 294 -15.87 -9.66 2.71
C THR A 294 -14.69 -9.38 3.62
N ASP A 295 -13.51 -9.82 3.21
CA ASP A 295 -12.27 -9.52 3.91
C ASP A 295 -11.81 -8.11 3.55
N GLU A 296 -11.44 -7.34 4.57
CA GLU A 296 -10.68 -6.11 4.41
C GLU A 296 -9.27 -6.33 4.96
N ILE A 297 -8.27 -6.05 4.14
CA ILE A 297 -6.87 -6.06 4.52
C ILE A 297 -6.36 -4.63 4.48
N THR A 298 -6.08 -4.07 5.65
CA THR A 298 -5.21 -2.91 5.75
C THR A 298 -3.79 -3.36 5.48
N VAL A 299 -3.27 -2.97 4.32
CA VAL A 299 -1.94 -3.30 3.86
C VAL A 299 -0.91 -2.59 4.72
N LYS A 300 0.22 -3.25 4.91
CA LYS A 300 1.32 -2.68 5.67
C LYS A 300 2.01 -1.58 4.87
N SER A 301 2.51 -0.56 5.56
CA SER A 301 3.36 0.45 4.93
C SER A 301 4.61 -0.22 4.33
N SER A 302 4.96 0.23 3.13
CA SER A 302 6.21 -0.13 2.45
C SER A 302 7.39 0.74 2.88
N ALA A 303 7.13 1.85 3.59
CA ALA A 303 8.14 2.76 4.06
C ALA A 303 8.95 2.14 5.21
N MET A 304 10.23 2.51 5.29
CA MET A 304 11.04 2.21 6.47
C MET A 304 10.74 3.14 7.67
N THR A 305 9.94 4.17 7.42
CA THR A 305 9.41 5.15 8.38
C THR A 305 7.95 4.80 8.74
N GLY A 306 7.23 5.66 9.47
CA GLY A 306 5.81 5.42 9.73
C GLY A 306 5.49 4.46 10.89
N GLY A 307 6.48 4.03 11.69
CA GLY A 307 6.24 3.40 13.00
C GLY A 307 6.16 1.87 13.03
N VAL A 308 6.22 1.20 11.87
CA VAL A 308 6.30 -0.27 11.78
C VAL A 308 7.74 -0.76 11.64
N LYS A 309 8.07 -1.95 12.17
CA LYS A 309 9.44 -2.48 12.13
C LYS A 309 9.69 -3.39 10.93
N LYS A 310 8.62 -3.96 10.36
CA LYS A 310 8.70 -4.93 9.25
C LYS A 310 7.88 -4.45 8.05
N PRO A 311 8.36 -3.48 7.26
CA PRO A 311 7.62 -3.00 6.09
C PRO A 311 7.24 -4.17 5.17
N ALA A 312 6.14 -4.05 4.42
CA ALA A 312 5.73 -5.10 3.48
C ALA A 312 5.09 -4.52 2.21
N ILE A 313 4.88 -5.41 1.24
CA ILE A 313 3.95 -5.22 0.12
C ILE A 313 2.90 -6.33 0.20
N GLN A 314 1.71 -6.06 -0.31
CA GLN A 314 0.66 -7.07 -0.41
C GLN A 314 0.61 -7.60 -1.84
N LEU A 315 0.67 -8.91 -2.01
CA LEU A 315 0.58 -9.57 -3.31
C LEU A 315 -0.86 -9.99 -3.57
N LEU A 316 -1.35 -9.82 -4.78
CA LEU A 316 -2.72 -10.16 -5.17
C LEU A 316 -2.66 -10.97 -6.47
N SER A 317 -3.18 -12.18 -6.42
CA SER A 317 -3.26 -13.12 -7.53
C SER A 317 -4.72 -13.31 -7.92
N LEU A 318 -5.03 -13.06 -9.19
CA LEU A 318 -6.39 -13.03 -9.72
C LEU A 318 -6.58 -14.10 -10.77
N TRP A 319 -7.51 -15.02 -10.54
CA TRP A 319 -7.83 -16.06 -11.51
C TRP A 319 -9.34 -16.32 -11.56
N ASN A 320 -9.98 -15.81 -12.61
CA ASN A 320 -11.42 -15.99 -12.87
C ASN A 320 -11.67 -16.46 -14.33
N PRO A 321 -11.36 -17.73 -14.66
CA PRO A 321 -11.40 -18.23 -16.04
C PRO A 321 -12.83 -18.37 -16.60
N ASN A 322 -13.83 -18.52 -15.73
CA ASN A 322 -15.23 -18.74 -16.11
C ASN A 322 -16.08 -17.48 -16.04
N ASN A 323 -15.46 -16.29 -15.86
CA ASN A 323 -16.16 -15.04 -15.59
C ASN A 323 -17.25 -15.22 -14.52
N LYS A 324 -16.93 -15.97 -13.46
CA LYS A 324 -17.86 -16.17 -12.34
C LYS A 324 -18.16 -14.80 -11.76
N GLN A 325 -19.42 -14.48 -11.64
CA GLN A 325 -19.92 -13.30 -10.92
C GLN A 325 -20.19 -13.63 -9.44
N ASP A 326 -20.03 -14.90 -9.04
CA ASP A 326 -20.62 -15.42 -7.82
C ASP A 326 -20.12 -14.69 -6.56
N ASP A 327 -21.03 -13.94 -5.93
CA ASP A 327 -20.84 -13.27 -4.65
C ASP A 327 -20.91 -14.24 -3.46
N THR A 328 -20.71 -15.53 -3.69
CA THR A 328 -20.62 -16.57 -2.66
C THR A 328 -19.18 -17.06 -2.61
N TRP A 329 -18.45 -16.65 -1.58
CA TRP A 329 -17.18 -17.27 -1.23
C TRP A 329 -17.21 -17.63 0.25
N ILE A 330 -16.63 -18.79 0.55
CA ILE A 330 -16.49 -19.31 1.90
C ILE A 330 -15.03 -19.14 2.25
N VAL A 331 -14.75 -18.17 3.13
CA VAL A 331 -13.37 -17.87 3.54
C VAL A 331 -12.93 -18.90 4.58
N SER A 332 -11.80 -19.56 4.35
CA SER A 332 -11.15 -20.38 5.37
C SER A 332 -10.54 -19.48 6.46
N ASN A 333 -10.73 -19.86 7.72
CA ASN A 333 -10.34 -19.06 8.88
C ASN A 333 -8.88 -19.32 9.32
N GLU A 334 -8.02 -19.78 8.42
CA GLU A 334 -6.65 -20.11 8.80
C GLU A 334 -5.79 -18.85 8.78
N GLU A 335 -5.28 -18.48 9.95
CA GLU A 335 -4.40 -17.33 10.21
C GLU A 335 -3.03 -17.50 9.54
N THR A 336 -3.02 -17.44 8.22
CA THR A 336 -1.81 -17.47 7.40
C THR A 336 -1.55 -16.09 6.80
N ARG A 337 -0.37 -15.91 6.19
CA ARG A 337 -0.10 -14.71 5.40
C ARG A 337 -0.97 -14.64 4.13
N LYS A 338 -1.72 -15.70 3.83
CA LYS A 338 -2.59 -15.85 2.68
C LYS A 338 -4.06 -15.66 3.07
N VAL A 339 -4.82 -14.95 2.24
CA VAL A 339 -6.28 -14.90 2.30
C VAL A 339 -6.83 -15.30 0.93
N ASP A 340 -7.85 -16.16 0.92
CA ASP A 340 -8.48 -16.73 -0.27
C ASP A 340 -9.96 -16.32 -0.33
N ALA A 341 -10.34 -15.67 -1.43
CA ALA A 341 -11.70 -15.25 -1.76
C ALA A 341 -12.25 -15.96 -3.02
N GLY A 342 -11.74 -17.16 -3.34
CA GLY A 342 -12.21 -18.08 -4.37
C GLY A 342 -11.76 -17.76 -5.79
N THR A 343 -11.79 -16.48 -6.20
CA THR A 343 -11.27 -16.01 -7.51
C THR A 343 -10.09 -15.05 -7.38
N ALA A 344 -9.79 -14.65 -6.13
CA ALA A 344 -8.66 -13.83 -5.77
C ALA A 344 -7.99 -14.42 -4.52
N GLU A 345 -6.66 -14.55 -4.59
CA GLU A 345 -5.82 -14.90 -3.44
C GLU A 345 -4.85 -13.76 -3.16
N THR A 346 -4.55 -13.51 -1.89
CA THR A 346 -3.61 -12.45 -1.53
C THR A 346 -2.65 -12.88 -0.45
N TYR A 347 -1.41 -12.38 -0.51
CA TYR A 347 -0.33 -12.78 0.38
C TYR A 347 0.51 -11.61 0.88
N LEU A 348 0.78 -11.56 2.19
CA LEU A 348 1.64 -10.54 2.80
C LEU A 348 3.13 -10.88 2.60
N CYS A 349 3.81 -10.13 1.72
CA CYS A 349 5.25 -10.28 1.47
C CYS A 349 6.06 -9.19 2.18
N TYR A 350 6.81 -9.58 3.21
CA TYR A 350 7.68 -8.66 3.94
C TYR A 350 8.85 -8.16 3.10
N LEU A 351 9.17 -6.87 3.26
CA LEU A 351 10.36 -6.25 2.72
C LEU A 351 11.59 -6.58 3.59
N PRO A 352 12.81 -6.51 3.03
CA PRO A 352 14.03 -6.67 3.82
C PRO A 352 14.11 -5.67 4.97
N SER A 353 14.66 -6.08 6.11
CA SER A 353 14.82 -5.20 7.27
C SER A 353 15.56 -3.90 6.87
N PRO A 354 14.97 -2.72 7.13
CA PRO A 354 15.62 -1.45 6.78
C PRO A 354 16.83 -1.12 7.66
N TYR A 355 16.83 -1.57 8.92
CA TYR A 355 17.84 -1.18 9.91
C TYR A 355 19.03 -2.14 9.98
N GLN A 356 18.84 -3.40 9.60
CA GLN A 356 19.91 -4.38 9.66
C GLN A 356 21.14 -3.99 8.82
N PRO A 357 21.01 -3.54 7.55
CA PRO A 357 22.16 -3.08 6.78
C PRO A 357 22.95 -1.97 7.49
N LEU A 358 22.25 -0.99 8.08
CA LEU A 358 22.87 0.16 8.75
C LEU A 358 23.72 -0.27 9.94
N VAL A 359 23.25 -1.25 10.73
CA VAL A 359 24.01 -1.83 11.84
C VAL A 359 25.30 -2.48 11.32
N HIS A 360 25.23 -3.27 10.25
CA HIS A 360 26.40 -3.94 9.68
C HIS A 360 27.38 -2.95 9.02
N TYR A 361 26.90 -1.87 8.42
CA TYR A 361 27.75 -0.78 7.92
C TYR A 361 28.49 -0.10 9.06
N GLY A 362 27.80 0.20 10.17
CA GLY A 362 28.42 0.76 11.37
C GLY A 362 29.49 -0.14 11.98
N ILE A 363 29.21 -1.44 12.12
CA ILE A 363 30.18 -2.43 12.63
C ILE A 363 31.42 -2.50 11.71
N THR A 364 31.20 -2.57 10.40
CA THR A 364 32.29 -2.66 9.42
C THR A 364 33.14 -1.39 9.42
N LEU A 365 32.52 -0.22 9.55
CA LEU A 365 33.22 1.06 9.67
C LEU A 365 34.03 1.13 10.97
N ALA A 366 33.46 0.75 12.11
CA ALA A 366 34.17 0.74 13.40
C ALA A 366 35.39 -0.20 13.36
N PHE A 367 35.23 -1.39 12.79
CA PHE A 367 36.33 -2.31 12.55
C PHE A 367 37.41 -1.71 11.66
N SER A 368 37.00 -1.02 10.58
CA SER A 368 37.94 -0.36 9.65
C SER A 368 38.75 0.73 10.34
N ILE A 369 38.13 1.55 11.19
CA ILE A 369 38.80 2.61 11.96
C ILE A 369 39.78 2.03 12.97
N TRP A 370 39.41 0.92 13.64
CA TRP A 370 40.29 0.25 14.60
C TRP A 370 41.50 -0.42 13.93
N TRP A 371 41.33 -0.94 12.71
CA TRP A 371 42.35 -1.70 12.00
C TRP A 371 43.45 -0.83 11.36
N ILE A 372 43.08 0.37 10.91
CA ILE A 372 44.00 1.36 10.29
C ILE A 372 44.85 2.00 11.38
#